data_AF-A0AAN9FFF8-F1
#
_entry.id   AF-A0AAN9FFF8-F1
#
_cell.length_a   1.000
_cell.length_b   1.000
_cell.length_c   1.000
_cell.angle_alpha   90.00
_cell.angle_beta   90.00
_cell.angle_gamma   90.00
#
_symmetry.space_group_name_H-M   'P 1'
#
loop_
_entity.id
_entity.type
_entity.pdbx_description
1 polymer ?
#
loop_
_entity_poly.entity_id
_entity_poly.type
_entity_poly.pdbx_seq_one_letter_code
_entity_poly.pdbx_strand_id
1 'polypeptide(L)'
;MLCFAKNISTAVSDAENLVLQITSTAGGGTLTLEFGVISHLTNDPIFEHVTKNAVLGLWARRSKLNLVGAHINVFTGEWTQKDAGIGTSIDSF
;
A
#
# COMPACT_ATOMS: atom_id res chain seq x y z
N MET A 1 -1.55 7.60 2.27
CA MET A 1 -1.71 6.96 0.94
C MET A 1 -0.77 7.52 -0.13
N LEU A 2 -0.77 8.83 -0.44
CA LEU A 2 0.22 9.42 -1.36
C LEU A 2 1.68 9.22 -0.89
N CYS A 3 1.95 9.42 0.42
CA CYS A 3 3.24 9.05 1.01
C CYS A 3 3.47 7.53 1.07
N PHE A 4 2.42 6.72 1.17
CA PHE A 4 2.52 5.25 1.23
C PHE A 4 3.03 4.69 -0.11
N ALA A 5 2.38 5.06 -1.21
CA ALA A 5 2.77 4.65 -2.55
C ALA A 5 4.15 5.18 -2.96
N LYS A 6 4.47 6.43 -2.62
CA LYS A 6 5.83 6.97 -2.82
C LYS A 6 6.84 6.14 -2.04
N ASN A 7 6.66 5.90 -0.75
CA ASN A 7 7.65 5.21 0.07
C ASN A 7 7.78 3.72 -0.27
N ILE A 8 6.70 3.02 -0.63
CA ILE A 8 6.79 1.61 -1.05
C ILE A 8 7.42 1.46 -2.45
N SER A 9 7.25 2.45 -3.33
CA SER A 9 7.81 2.47 -4.68
C SER A 9 9.25 2.98 -4.74
N THR A 10 9.66 3.86 -3.81
CA THR A 10 10.96 4.54 -3.85
C THR A 10 11.84 4.30 -2.62
N ALA A 11 11.36 3.57 -1.61
CA ALA A 11 12.09 3.28 -0.36
C ALA A 11 12.67 4.52 0.33
N VAL A 12 12.01 5.68 0.21
CA VAL A 12 12.47 6.94 0.81
C VAL A 12 12.06 7.00 2.29
N SER A 13 13.05 7.15 3.17
CA SER A 13 12.89 7.32 4.61
C SER A 13 12.86 8.80 4.98
N ASP A 14 11.69 9.44 4.91
CA ASP A 14 11.52 10.81 5.40
C ASP A 14 11.30 10.80 6.92
N ALA A 15 12.33 11.21 7.67
CA ALA A 15 12.39 11.17 9.12
C ALA A 15 11.59 12.27 9.84
N GLU A 16 10.81 13.11 9.13
CA GLU A 16 10.24 14.35 9.70
C GLU A 16 8.70 14.45 9.69
N ASN A 17 7.94 13.35 9.63
CA ASN A 17 6.49 13.44 9.83
C ASN A 17 5.92 12.26 10.61
N LEU A 18 4.79 12.51 11.28
CA LEU A 18 3.89 11.56 11.96
C LEU A 18 3.30 10.48 11.00
N VAL A 19 4.09 9.99 10.05
CA VAL A 19 3.71 8.93 9.13
C VAL A 19 3.75 7.63 9.90
N LEU A 20 2.59 6.99 10.05
CA LEU A 20 2.49 5.66 10.61
C LEU A 20 3.39 4.71 9.81
N GLN A 21 4.48 4.28 10.44
CA GLN A 21 5.46 3.38 9.85
C GLN A 21 4.85 2.02 9.48
N ILE A 22 3.81 1.59 10.20
CA ILE A 22 3.10 0.34 9.98
C ILE A 22 1.73 0.65 9.36
N THR A 23 1.40 -0.04 8.28
CA THR A 23 0.11 0.08 7.58
C THR A 23 -0.47 -1.30 7.33
N SER A 24 -1.81 -1.43 7.32
CA SER A 24 -2.48 -2.68 6.95
C SER A 24 -2.51 -2.87 5.43
N THR A 25 -2.55 -4.11 4.98
CA THR A 25 -2.62 -4.45 3.54
C THR A 25 -3.88 -3.89 2.89
N ALA A 26 -5.02 -4.02 3.57
CA ALA A 26 -6.28 -3.36 3.22
C ALA A 26 -6.09 -1.84 3.10
N GLY A 27 -5.59 -1.18 4.15
CA GLY A 27 -5.40 0.28 4.16
C GLY A 27 -4.43 0.79 3.08
N GLY A 28 -3.50 -0.05 2.64
CA GLY A 28 -2.53 0.27 1.59
C GLY A 28 -2.98 -0.02 0.16
N GLY A 29 -3.96 -0.90 -0.06
CA GLY A 29 -4.31 -1.38 -1.42
C GLY A 29 -5.77 -1.20 -1.86
N THR A 30 -6.72 -1.04 -0.95
CA THR A 30 -8.16 -1.01 -1.27
C THR A 30 -8.57 0.22 -2.07
N LEU A 31 -7.91 1.36 -1.86
CA LEU A 31 -8.36 2.66 -2.35
C LEU A 31 -8.06 2.92 -3.85
N THR A 32 -7.76 1.86 -4.61
CA THR A 32 -7.41 1.97 -6.04
C THR A 32 -8.60 2.41 -6.89
N LEU A 33 -9.81 1.95 -6.56
CA LEU A 33 -11.01 2.28 -7.32
C LEU A 33 -11.40 3.75 -7.15
N GLU A 34 -11.44 4.23 -5.91
CA GLU A 34 -11.83 5.60 -5.56
C GLU A 34 -10.87 6.62 -6.18
N PHE A 35 -9.56 6.37 -6.08
CA PHE A 35 -8.56 7.25 -6.67
C PHE A 35 -8.49 7.14 -8.20
N GLY A 36 -8.84 5.99 -8.78
CA GLY A 36 -9.05 5.86 -10.23
C GLY A 36 -10.20 6.74 -10.72
N VAL A 37 -11.32 6.75 -10.00
CA VAL A 37 -12.46 7.64 -10.30
C VAL A 37 -12.06 9.10 -10.13
N ILE A 38 -11.35 9.46 -9.05
CA ILE A 38 -10.86 10.84 -8.85
C ILE A 38 -9.95 11.24 -10.02
N SER A 39 -8.97 10.41 -10.41
CA SER A 39 -8.10 10.69 -11.56
C SER A 39 -8.88 10.97 -12.84
N HIS A 40 -9.94 10.21 -13.09
CA HIS A 40 -10.78 10.42 -14.26
C HIS A 40 -11.58 11.74 -14.17
N LEU A 41 -12.14 12.07 -13.01
CA LEU A 41 -12.95 13.27 -12.81
C LEU A 41 -12.12 14.55 -12.78
N THR A 42 -10.90 14.51 -12.26
CA THR A 42 -9.98 15.66 -12.20
C THR A 42 -9.10 15.79 -13.44
N ASN A 43 -9.10 14.78 -14.31
CA ASN A 43 -8.17 14.64 -15.43
C ASN A 43 -6.68 14.69 -14.99
N ASP A 44 -6.40 14.28 -13.75
CA ASP A 44 -5.06 14.20 -13.19
C ASP A 44 -4.71 12.72 -12.88
N PRO A 45 -3.81 12.09 -13.64
CA PRO A 45 -3.48 10.67 -13.49
C PRO A 45 -2.67 10.35 -12.23
N ILE A 46 -2.22 11.36 -11.45
CA ILE A 46 -1.35 11.12 -10.30
C ILE A 46 -2.01 10.21 -9.26
N PHE A 47 -3.32 10.36 -9.04
CA PHE A 47 -4.06 9.59 -8.03
C PHE A 47 -4.07 8.10 -8.38
N GLU A 48 -4.49 7.76 -9.59
CA GLU A 48 -4.49 6.39 -10.12
C GLU A 48 -3.07 5.78 -10.20
N HIS A 49 -2.07 6.56 -10.60
CA HIS A 49 -0.71 6.04 -10.72
C HIS A 49 -0.12 5.67 -9.36
N VAL A 50 -0.33 6.53 -8.37
CA VAL A 50 0.11 6.32 -6.99
C VAL A 50 -0.57 5.09 -6.39
N THR A 51 -1.87 4.90 -6.58
CA THR A 51 -2.57 3.72 -6.04
C THR A 51 -2.13 2.42 -6.69
N LYS A 52 -1.97 2.41 -8.02
CA LYS A 52 -1.45 1.25 -8.74
C LYS A 52 -0.06 0.86 -8.24
N ASN A 53 0.84 1.83 -8.05
CA ASN A 53 2.18 1.57 -7.54
C ASN A 53 2.15 1.01 -6.11
N ALA A 54 1.24 1.48 -5.26
CA ALA A 54 1.05 0.93 -3.92
C ALA A 54 0.63 -0.55 -3.95
N VAL A 55 -0.37 -0.91 -4.76
CA VAL A 55 -0.84 -2.31 -4.90
C VAL A 55 0.26 -3.20 -5.47
N LEU A 56 0.93 -2.76 -6.54
CA LEU A 56 2.04 -3.51 -7.14
C LEU A 56 3.20 -3.68 -6.15
N GLY A 57 3.49 -2.65 -5.35
CA GLY A 57 4.51 -2.68 -4.32
C GLY A 57 4.20 -3.64 -3.17
N LEU A 58 2.94 -3.72 -2.73
CA LEU A 58 2.48 -4.72 -1.77
C LEU A 58 2.59 -6.13 -2.36
N TRP A 59 2.10 -6.31 -3.58
CA TRP A 59 2.14 -7.60 -4.28
C TRP A 59 3.56 -8.11 -4.52
N ALA A 60 4.50 -7.21 -4.86
CA ALA A 60 5.91 -7.56 -5.06
C ALA A 60 6.57 -8.12 -3.79
N ARG A 61 6.07 -7.74 -2.61
CA ARG A 61 6.61 -8.16 -1.31
C ARG A 61 5.95 -9.43 -0.76
N ARG A 62 5.00 -10.03 -1.48
CA ARG A 62 4.35 -11.28 -1.06
C ARG A 62 5.35 -12.41 -0.80
N SER A 63 4.95 -13.36 0.02
CA SER A 63 5.73 -14.56 0.31
C SER A 63 5.89 -15.47 -0.91
N LYS A 64 6.80 -16.46 -0.83
CA LYS A 64 6.95 -17.51 -1.86
C LYS A 64 5.68 -18.32 -2.11
N LEU A 65 4.75 -18.30 -1.15
CA LEU A 65 3.44 -18.94 -1.25
C LEU A 65 2.38 -18.05 -1.94
N ASN A 66 2.77 -16.88 -2.46
CA ASN A 66 1.89 -15.85 -3.01
C ASN A 66 0.89 -15.27 -2.00
N LEU A 67 1.25 -15.27 -0.72
CA LEU A 67 0.44 -14.70 0.35
C LEU A 67 1.01 -13.37 0.84
N VAL A 68 0.13 -12.42 1.11
CA VAL A 68 0.41 -11.11 1.72
C VAL A 68 0.08 -11.16 3.21
N GLY A 69 0.85 -10.44 4.04
CA GLY A 69 0.59 -10.35 5.48
C GLY A 69 -0.53 -9.36 5.80
N ALA A 70 -0.88 -9.21 7.09
CA ALA A 70 -1.85 -8.23 7.56
C ALA A 70 -1.29 -6.81 7.69
N HIS A 71 -0.03 -6.68 8.11
CA HIS A 71 0.63 -5.41 8.35
C HIS A 71 2.04 -5.37 7.78
N ILE A 72 2.38 -4.23 7.17
CA ILE A 72 3.67 -3.98 6.54
C ILE A 72 4.29 -2.69 7.07
N ASN A 73 5.60 -2.72 7.23
CA ASN A 73 6.40 -1.52 7.44
C ASN A 73 6.63 -0.82 6.08
N VAL A 74 6.14 0.39 5.94
CA VAL A 74 6.12 1.11 4.65
C VAL A 74 7.49 1.61 4.23
N PHE A 75 8.42 1.73 5.18
CA PHE A 75 9.79 2.19 4.93
C PHE A 75 10.72 1.02 4.62
N THR A 76 10.66 -0.07 5.39
CA THR A 76 11.52 -1.24 5.17
C THR A 76 10.94 -2.21 4.14
N GLY A 77 9.61 -2.17 3.92
CA GLY A 77 8.90 -3.15 3.12
C GLY A 77 8.75 -4.52 3.79
N GLU A 78 9.08 -4.64 5.08
CA GLU A 78 8.97 -5.90 5.80
C GLU A 78 7.57 -6.09 6.41
N TRP A 79 7.05 -7.30 6.31
CA TRP A 79 5.80 -7.70 6.96
C TRP A 79 6.00 -7.82 8.47
N THR A 80 5.33 -6.96 9.23
CA THR A 80 5.34 -6.99 10.70
C THR A 80 4.34 -8.01 11.24
N GLN A 81 3.22 -8.20 10.55
CA GLN A 81 2.28 -9.29 10.81
C GLN A 81 2.13 -10.13 9.54
N LYS A 82 2.66 -11.36 9.60
CA LYS A 82 2.76 -12.28 8.45
C LYS A 82 1.55 -13.19 8.27
N ASP A 83 0.58 -13.10 9.17
CA ASP A 83 -0.67 -13.86 9.07
C ASP A 83 -1.37 -13.45 7.78
N ALA A 84 -1.66 -14.44 6.94
CA ALA A 84 -2.44 -14.27 5.74
C ALA A 84 -3.83 -14.85 5.99
N GLY A 85 -4.85 -14.12 5.59
CA GLY A 85 -6.24 -14.54 5.78
C GLY A 85 -7.20 -13.59 5.08
N ILE A 86 -8.48 -13.91 5.18
CA ILE A 86 -9.58 -13.11 4.61
C ILE A 86 -10.22 -12.17 5.65
N GLY A 87 -9.58 -12.03 6.81
CA GLY A 87 -10.09 -11.24 7.92
C GLY A 87 -9.61 -9.79 7.90
N THR A 88 -9.91 -9.09 8.99
CA THR A 88 -9.54 -7.69 9.22
C THR A 88 -8.08 -7.42 8.84
N SER A 89 -7.86 -6.26 8.20
CA SER A 89 -6.55 -5.78 7.72
C SER A 89 -6.07 -6.38 6.39
N ILE A 90 -6.75 -7.38 5.81
CA ILE A 90 -6.39 -8.01 4.53
C ILE A 90 -7.58 -8.07 3.56
N ASP A 91 -8.78 -8.35 4.08
CA ASP A 91 -10.05 -8.61 3.36
C ASP A 91 -10.35 -7.77 2.11
N SER A 92 -9.94 -6.51 2.11
CA SER A 92 -10.30 -5.51 1.10
C SER A 92 -9.16 -5.18 0.13
N PHE A 93 -8.01 -5.86 0.25
CA PHE A 93 -6.91 -5.81 -0.72
C PHE A 93 -7.25 -6.59 -2.00
#